data_AF-A0A0A9VTY3-F1
#
_entry.id   AF-A0A0A9VTY3-F1
#
_cell.length_a   1.000
_cell.length_b   1.000
_cell.length_c   1.000
_cell.angle_alpha   90.00
_cell.angle_beta   90.00
_cell.angle_gamma   90.00
#
_symmetry.space_group_name_H-M   'P 1'
#
loop_
_entity.id
_entity.type
_entity.pdbx_description
1 polymer ?
#
loop_
_entity_poly.entity_id
_entity_poly.type
_entity_poly.pdbx_seq_one_letter_code
_entity_poly.pdbx_strand_id
1 'polypeptide(L)'
;MREHRKVLTIGGDHSIALGSVDGHIQAKNGEICLLWVDAHADLNTADTSDTGHMHGMPVSLLVKELADYWPYLPGLDWQKPTMSIKNLAYIGLRSVDHYERLIIEKYGVSAYGMEDIEKYGIHAVTTLALERINPTGTKSLHVSFDIDALDTLEAPCTGTSVRGGMTLREGVHIMEIAHRTGWLGAVDMVEINPRLGNILQVKTTLEAATHIIKAAFGFSRSGHVPQHIEKLPGYYAPILIEDKIVKREEPVAVPPLLKES
;
A
#
# COMPACT_ATOMS: atom_id res chain seq x y z
N MET A 1 2.16 6.48 15.67
CA MET A 1 2.75 5.16 16.05
C MET A 1 2.90 5.00 17.54
N ARG A 2 3.46 6.00 18.24
CA ARG A 2 3.12 6.22 19.65
C ARG A 2 1.60 6.44 19.73
N GLU A 3 0.95 5.95 20.79
CA GLU A 3 -0.51 6.04 21.01
C GLU A 3 -1.40 5.29 20.01
N HIS A 4 -0.94 4.16 19.45
CA HIS A 4 -1.74 3.28 18.56
C HIS A 4 -2.26 3.93 17.26
N ARG A 5 -1.78 5.12 16.88
CA ARG A 5 -2.11 5.75 15.59
C ARG A 5 -1.32 5.17 14.43
N LYS A 6 -2.00 4.86 13.33
CA LYS A 6 -1.41 4.64 12.01
C LYS A 6 -0.89 5.95 11.43
N VAL A 7 0.24 5.92 10.73
CA VAL A 7 0.86 7.11 10.13
C VAL A 7 0.67 7.08 8.62
N LEU A 8 0.33 8.23 8.03
CA LEU A 8 0.33 8.45 6.58
C LEU A 8 1.34 9.56 6.30
N THR A 9 2.34 9.25 5.49
CA THR A 9 3.24 10.25 4.90
C THR A 9 2.80 10.46 3.46
N ILE A 10 2.44 11.69 3.11
CA ILE A 10 2.22 12.08 1.71
C ILE A 10 3.52 12.74 1.28
N GLY A 11 4.25 12.06 0.39
CA GLY A 11 5.61 12.40 0.05
C GLY A 11 5.76 13.54 -0.96
N GLY A 12 7.02 13.91 -1.15
CA GLY A 12 7.55 14.31 -2.46
C GLY A 12 8.08 13.06 -3.16
N ASP A 13 9.32 13.09 -3.62
CA ASP A 13 10.00 11.91 -4.18
C ASP A 13 10.26 10.80 -3.14
N HIS A 14 10.62 9.60 -3.60
CA HIS A 14 10.73 8.40 -2.76
C HIS A 14 11.88 8.46 -1.74
N SER A 15 12.79 9.44 -1.82
CA SER A 15 13.88 9.59 -0.84
C SER A 15 13.37 9.84 0.59
N ILE A 16 12.13 10.33 0.74
CA ILE A 16 11.48 10.53 2.04
C ILE A 16 11.34 9.23 2.85
N ALA A 17 11.36 8.07 2.17
CA ALA A 17 11.31 6.75 2.79
C ALA A 17 12.45 6.54 3.80
N LEU A 18 13.60 7.17 3.58
CA LEU A 18 14.71 7.11 4.54
C LEU A 18 14.27 7.61 5.92
N GLY A 19 13.55 8.73 5.97
CA GLY A 19 13.09 9.33 7.22
C GLY A 19 11.83 8.66 7.79
N SER A 20 10.85 8.35 6.95
CA SER A 20 9.59 7.73 7.38
C SER A 20 9.80 6.30 7.89
N VAL A 21 10.64 5.50 7.21
CA VAL A 21 10.95 4.13 7.61
C VAL A 21 11.87 4.13 8.84
N ASP A 22 12.92 4.95 8.88
CA ASP A 22 13.78 5.03 10.08
C ASP A 22 12.98 5.47 11.31
N GLY A 23 12.10 6.48 11.18
CA GLY A 23 11.19 6.88 12.24
C GLY A 23 10.27 5.74 12.70
N HIS A 24 9.84 4.86 11.80
CA HIS A 24 9.09 3.64 12.13
C HIS A 24 9.96 2.64 12.90
N ILE A 25 11.17 2.37 12.42
CA ILE A 25 12.15 1.49 13.08
C ILE A 25 12.34 1.94 14.53
N GLN A 26 12.61 3.23 14.75
CA GLN A 26 12.80 3.79 16.09
C GLN A 26 11.55 3.67 16.96
N ALA A 27 10.37 3.94 16.39
CA ALA A 27 9.11 3.86 17.13
C ALA A 27 8.69 2.44 17.54
N LYS A 28 9.26 1.42 16.88
CA LYS A 28 8.94 0.00 17.10
C LYS A 28 10.15 -0.83 17.56
N ASN A 29 11.23 -0.17 17.97
CA ASN A 29 12.45 -0.83 18.46
C ASN A 29 13.01 -1.86 17.47
N GLY A 30 12.92 -1.58 16.16
CA GLY A 30 13.38 -2.46 15.09
C GLY A 30 12.40 -3.57 14.67
N GLU A 31 11.28 -3.75 15.38
CA GLU A 31 10.28 -4.79 15.07
C GLU A 31 9.32 -4.36 13.96
N ILE A 32 9.87 -4.11 12.77
CA ILE A 32 9.12 -3.75 11.57
C ILE A 32 9.41 -4.69 10.39
N CYS A 33 8.46 -4.78 9.48
CA CYS A 33 8.66 -5.27 8.12
C CYS A 33 8.25 -4.19 7.11
N LEU A 34 8.86 -4.25 5.92
CA LEU A 34 8.68 -3.27 4.86
C LEU A 34 8.13 -3.96 3.62
N LEU A 35 6.97 -3.51 3.16
CA LEU A 35 6.44 -3.82 1.84
C LEU A 35 6.66 -2.61 0.95
N TRP A 36 7.48 -2.79 -0.08
CA TRP A 36 7.82 -1.77 -1.06
C TRP A 36 7.03 -2.02 -2.34
N VAL A 37 6.09 -1.15 -2.66
CA VAL A 37 5.19 -1.30 -3.80
C VAL A 37 5.59 -0.28 -4.85
N ASP A 38 6.24 -0.74 -5.92
CA ASP A 38 7.05 0.12 -6.80
C ASP A 38 7.35 -0.56 -8.14
N ALA A 39 7.59 0.23 -9.20
CA ALA A 39 8.18 -0.24 -10.44
C ALA A 39 9.70 -0.52 -10.32
N HIS A 40 10.37 0.20 -9.43
CA HIS A 40 11.80 0.25 -9.18
C HIS A 40 12.16 -0.42 -7.84
N ALA A 41 13.42 -0.81 -7.66
CA ALA A 41 13.86 -1.41 -6.41
C ALA A 41 14.35 -0.37 -5.39
N ASP A 42 14.73 0.82 -5.83
CA ASP A 42 15.23 1.90 -4.98
C ASP A 42 16.35 1.46 -4.03
N LEU A 43 17.17 0.54 -4.54
CA LEU A 43 18.15 -0.26 -3.80
C LEU A 43 19.58 0.04 -4.25
N ASN A 44 19.77 1.03 -5.12
CA ASN A 44 21.11 1.45 -5.48
C ASN A 44 21.87 2.00 -4.27
N THR A 45 23.16 1.72 -4.23
CA THR A 45 24.13 2.43 -3.40
C THR A 45 24.61 3.68 -4.15
N ALA A 46 25.34 4.56 -3.47
CA ALA A 46 25.93 5.74 -4.11
C ALA A 46 26.89 5.39 -5.26
N ASP A 47 27.58 4.25 -5.18
CA ASP A 47 28.54 3.81 -6.21
C ASP A 47 27.91 2.99 -7.34
N THR A 48 26.67 2.49 -7.16
CA THR A 48 25.99 1.67 -8.19
C THR A 48 24.94 2.44 -8.98
N SER A 49 24.52 3.61 -8.50
CA SER A 49 23.56 4.45 -9.21
C SER A 49 24.19 5.15 -10.41
N ASP A 50 23.60 4.98 -11.58
CA ASP A 50 24.01 5.71 -12.79
C ASP A 50 23.54 7.18 -12.80
N THR A 51 22.50 7.52 -12.01
CA THR A 51 21.88 8.85 -12.01
C THR A 51 22.34 9.75 -10.88
N GLY A 52 22.75 9.16 -9.75
CA GLY A 52 23.03 9.90 -8.52
C GLY A 52 21.78 10.47 -7.84
N HIS A 53 20.56 10.14 -8.30
CA HIS A 53 19.33 10.61 -7.68
C HIS A 53 19.01 9.80 -6.42
N MET A 54 18.85 10.49 -5.29
CA MET A 54 18.65 9.88 -3.97
C MET A 54 17.36 9.05 -3.86
N HIS A 55 16.33 9.34 -4.66
CA HIS A 55 15.07 8.59 -4.62
C HIS A 55 15.21 7.13 -5.06
N GLY A 56 16.25 6.78 -5.83
CA GLY A 56 16.56 5.40 -6.22
C GLY A 56 17.52 4.67 -5.26
N MET A 57 17.84 5.27 -4.11
CA MET A 57 18.76 4.72 -3.12
C MET A 57 18.18 4.43 -1.71
N PRO A 58 16.96 4.87 -1.30
CA PRO A 58 16.57 4.88 0.10
C PRO A 58 16.60 3.50 0.76
N VAL A 59 16.35 2.41 0.04
CA VAL A 59 16.33 1.08 0.65
C VAL A 59 17.74 0.61 1.00
N SER A 60 18.75 0.91 0.17
CA SER A 60 20.15 0.54 0.46
C SER A 60 20.63 1.20 1.75
N LEU A 61 20.08 2.38 2.01
CA LEU A 61 20.34 3.16 3.20
C LEU A 61 19.65 2.56 4.45
N LEU A 62 18.56 1.82 4.32
CA LEU A 62 17.81 1.27 5.47
C LEU A 62 18.30 -0.10 5.93
N VAL A 63 18.95 -0.88 5.05
CA VAL A 63 19.23 -2.30 5.27
C VAL A 63 20.64 -2.58 5.77
N LYS A 64 20.75 -3.35 6.86
CA LYS A 64 22.04 -3.63 7.53
C LYS A 64 23.03 -4.41 6.66
N GLU A 65 22.54 -5.23 5.73
CA GLU A 65 23.37 -6.02 4.82
C GLU A 65 24.17 -5.17 3.82
N LEU A 66 23.79 -3.89 3.68
CA LEU A 66 24.48 -2.90 2.85
C LEU A 66 25.14 -1.80 3.68
N ALA A 67 25.26 -1.96 5.00
CA ALA A 67 25.87 -0.95 5.88
C ALA A 67 27.33 -0.61 5.50
N ASP A 68 28.09 -1.57 4.96
CA ASP A 68 29.47 -1.35 4.52
C ASP A 68 29.57 -0.49 3.24
N TYR A 69 28.46 -0.31 2.52
CA TYR A 69 28.36 0.53 1.32
C TYR A 69 27.86 1.94 1.66
N TRP A 70 27.71 2.26 2.94
CA TRP A 70 27.23 3.57 3.40
C TRP A 70 28.31 4.64 3.21
N PRO A 71 28.12 5.65 2.35
CA PRO A 71 29.04 6.78 2.31
C PRO A 71 28.84 7.64 3.56
N TYR A 72 29.93 8.16 4.14
CA TYR A 72 29.80 9.20 5.16
C TYR A 72 29.15 10.45 4.54
N LEU A 73 27.94 10.78 4.98
CA LEU A 73 27.18 11.94 4.52
C LEU A 73 26.98 12.92 5.68
N PRO A 74 27.61 14.12 5.65
CA PRO A 74 27.41 15.13 6.68
C PRO A 74 25.93 15.46 6.87
N GLY A 75 25.43 15.41 8.11
CA GLY A 75 24.03 15.68 8.42
C GLY A 75 23.11 14.45 8.44
N LEU A 76 23.62 13.27 8.09
CA LEU A 76 22.94 11.98 8.23
C LEU A 76 23.54 11.10 9.35
N ASP A 77 24.25 11.70 10.32
CA ASP A 77 24.88 10.97 11.44
C ASP A 77 23.87 10.20 12.32
N TRP A 78 22.59 10.58 12.25
CA TRP A 78 21.50 9.92 12.95
C TRP A 78 21.09 8.60 12.28
N GLN A 79 21.35 8.45 10.99
CA GLN A 79 20.89 7.33 10.19
C GLN A 79 21.80 6.13 10.42
N LYS A 80 21.19 4.97 10.69
CA LYS A 80 21.90 3.69 10.82
C LYS A 80 21.14 2.58 10.09
N PRO A 81 21.74 1.90 9.09
CA PRO A 81 21.12 0.76 8.43
C PRO A 81 20.99 -0.41 9.41
N THR A 82 19.78 -0.61 9.94
CA THR A 82 19.54 -1.57 11.04
C THR A 82 18.49 -2.62 10.69
N MET A 83 17.64 -2.36 9.70
CA MET A 83 16.63 -3.31 9.26
C MET A 83 17.31 -4.47 8.51
N SER A 84 16.89 -5.70 8.79
CA SER A 84 17.30 -6.86 7.99
C SER A 84 16.66 -6.78 6.61
N ILE A 85 17.43 -6.94 5.53
CA ILE A 85 16.90 -7.04 4.17
C ILE A 85 15.93 -8.21 3.99
N LYS A 86 15.95 -9.19 4.91
CA LYS A 86 14.95 -10.27 4.96
C LYS A 86 13.56 -9.83 5.45
N ASN A 87 13.45 -8.63 6.02
CA ASN A 87 12.17 -8.04 6.41
C ASN A 87 11.55 -7.18 5.29
N LEU A 88 12.16 -7.16 4.10
CA LEU A 88 11.74 -6.40 2.93
C LEU A 88 11.11 -7.33 1.89
N ALA A 89 9.98 -6.91 1.35
CA ALA A 89 9.43 -7.49 0.14
C ALA A 89 9.04 -6.41 -0.87
N TYR A 90 9.26 -6.70 -2.16
CA TYR A 90 8.85 -5.86 -3.27
C TYR A 90 7.65 -6.44 -4.00
N ILE A 91 6.73 -5.57 -4.45
CA ILE A 91 5.65 -5.93 -5.37
C ILE A 91 5.57 -4.88 -6.48
N GLY A 92 5.57 -5.32 -7.73
CA GLY A 92 5.35 -4.47 -8.91
C GLY A 92 6.60 -4.17 -9.74
N LEU A 93 7.75 -4.78 -9.38
CA LEU A 93 9.03 -4.54 -10.03
C LEU A 93 8.96 -4.83 -11.53
N ARG A 94 9.46 -3.88 -12.33
CA ARG A 94 9.57 -4.00 -13.78
C ARG A 94 10.65 -3.12 -14.41
N SER A 95 11.35 -2.32 -13.62
CA SER A 95 12.49 -1.50 -14.05
C SER A 95 13.55 -1.52 -12.97
N VAL A 96 14.36 -2.58 -12.95
CA VAL A 96 15.34 -2.86 -11.89
C VAL A 96 16.74 -2.83 -12.50
N ASP A 97 17.65 -2.07 -11.89
CA ASP A 97 19.02 -1.95 -12.37
C ASP A 97 19.83 -3.25 -12.14
N HIS A 98 20.90 -3.42 -12.90
CA HIS A 98 21.72 -4.64 -12.85
C HIS A 98 22.28 -4.93 -11.45
N TYR A 99 22.76 -3.90 -10.74
CA TYR A 99 23.32 -4.04 -9.39
C TYR A 99 22.23 -4.21 -8.33
N GLU A 100 21.06 -3.59 -8.49
CA GLU A 100 19.90 -3.84 -7.64
C GLU A 100 19.45 -5.31 -7.77
N ARG A 101 19.38 -5.83 -9.00
CA ARG A 101 19.07 -7.25 -9.24
C ARG A 101 20.11 -8.16 -8.58
N LEU A 102 21.40 -7.81 -8.66
CA LEU A 102 22.46 -8.56 -7.99
C LEU A 102 22.25 -8.61 -6.46
N ILE A 103 21.89 -7.48 -5.84
CA ILE A 103 21.59 -7.42 -4.39
C ILE A 103 20.38 -8.30 -4.06
N ILE A 104 19.30 -8.20 -4.85
CA ILE A 104 18.08 -9.01 -4.66
C ILE A 104 18.41 -10.50 -4.67
N GLU A 105 19.18 -10.97 -5.65
CA GLU A 105 19.57 -12.38 -5.76
C GLU A 105 20.54 -12.80 -4.65
N LYS A 106 21.61 -12.02 -4.43
CA LYS A 106 22.67 -12.33 -3.45
C LYS A 106 22.10 -12.50 -2.04
N TYR A 107 21.19 -11.61 -1.64
CA TYR A 107 20.59 -11.63 -0.32
C TYR A 107 19.24 -12.32 -0.29
N GLY A 108 18.79 -12.92 -1.40
CA GLY A 108 17.50 -13.62 -1.51
C GLY A 108 16.34 -12.79 -0.96
N VAL A 109 16.19 -11.57 -1.48
CA VAL A 109 15.12 -10.64 -1.12
C VAL A 109 13.80 -11.13 -1.73
N SER A 110 12.69 -10.98 -1.00
CA SER A 110 11.37 -11.35 -1.49
C SER A 110 10.88 -10.33 -2.53
N ALA A 111 11.29 -10.48 -3.78
CA ALA A 111 10.97 -9.55 -4.85
C ALA A 111 10.00 -10.18 -5.85
N TYR A 112 8.84 -9.55 -6.03
CA TYR A 112 7.80 -10.00 -6.96
C TYR A 112 7.57 -8.95 -8.04
N GLY A 113 7.94 -9.30 -9.28
CA GLY A 113 7.77 -8.44 -10.43
C GLY A 113 6.39 -8.56 -11.08
N MET A 114 6.18 -7.80 -12.17
CA MET A 114 4.95 -7.92 -12.95
C MET A 114 4.74 -9.32 -13.54
N GLU A 115 5.80 -10.03 -13.91
CA GLU A 115 5.71 -11.44 -14.36
C GLU A 115 5.11 -12.36 -13.28
N ASP A 116 5.47 -12.13 -12.01
CA ASP A 116 4.91 -12.90 -10.89
C ASP A 116 3.42 -12.57 -10.68
N ILE A 117 3.04 -11.30 -10.84
CA ILE A 117 1.65 -10.86 -10.74
C ILE A 117 0.81 -11.45 -11.87
N GLU A 118 1.32 -11.47 -13.11
CA GLU A 118 0.66 -12.11 -14.25
C GLU A 118 0.47 -13.61 -14.04
N LYS A 119 1.48 -14.27 -13.49
CA LYS A 119 1.50 -15.73 -13.32
C LYS A 119 0.65 -16.21 -12.14
N TYR A 120 0.72 -15.52 -11.00
CA TYR A 120 0.14 -15.98 -9.74
C TYR A 120 -1.07 -15.15 -9.30
N GLY A 121 -1.26 -13.97 -9.88
CA GLY A 121 -2.28 -13.01 -9.49
C GLY A 121 -1.89 -12.22 -8.25
N ILE A 122 -2.34 -10.95 -8.20
CA ILE A 122 -1.95 -10.01 -7.13
C ILE A 122 -2.27 -10.50 -5.72
N HIS A 123 -3.35 -11.28 -5.55
CA HIS A 123 -3.75 -11.77 -4.23
C HIS A 123 -2.72 -12.75 -3.67
N ALA A 124 -2.28 -13.73 -4.47
CA ALA A 124 -1.30 -14.72 -4.04
C ALA A 124 0.07 -14.08 -3.80
N VAL A 125 0.49 -13.18 -4.69
CA VAL A 125 1.75 -12.41 -4.55
C VAL A 125 1.76 -11.62 -3.24
N THR A 126 0.69 -10.86 -2.97
CA THR A 126 0.62 -10.03 -1.75
C THR A 126 0.64 -10.87 -0.48
N THR A 127 -0.16 -11.96 -0.43
CA THR A 127 -0.19 -12.86 0.72
C THR A 127 1.18 -13.49 0.96
N LEU A 128 1.82 -14.00 -0.10
CA LEU A 128 3.14 -14.62 -0.01
C LEU A 128 4.21 -13.63 0.44
N ALA A 129 4.20 -12.40 -0.08
CA ALA A 129 5.14 -11.34 0.31
C ALA A 129 5.02 -11.04 1.82
N LEU A 130 3.80 -10.85 2.32
CA LEU A 130 3.53 -10.55 3.73
C LEU A 130 3.92 -11.72 4.65
N GLU A 131 3.60 -12.95 4.27
CA GLU A 131 3.98 -14.16 5.02
C GLU A 131 5.51 -14.32 5.09
N ARG A 132 6.24 -13.97 4.02
CA ARG A 132 7.70 -14.07 3.99
C ARG A 132 8.39 -13.10 4.93
N ILE A 133 7.93 -11.86 5.00
CA ILE A 133 8.58 -10.81 5.80
C ILE A 133 8.10 -10.77 7.26
N ASN A 134 6.92 -11.32 7.53
CA ASN A 134 6.31 -11.35 8.85
C ASN A 134 5.59 -12.68 9.17
N PRO A 135 6.30 -13.84 9.13
CA PRO A 135 5.68 -15.16 9.27
C PRO A 135 5.01 -15.39 10.64
N THR A 136 5.45 -14.68 11.67
CA THR A 136 4.88 -14.74 13.03
C THR A 136 3.78 -13.70 13.26
N GLY A 137 3.61 -12.74 12.35
CA GLY A 137 2.67 -11.63 12.50
C GLY A 137 2.96 -10.69 13.67
N THR A 138 4.21 -10.65 14.17
CA THR A 138 4.59 -9.88 15.36
C THR A 138 5.14 -8.49 15.04
N LYS A 139 5.60 -8.27 13.81
CA LYS A 139 6.19 -6.99 13.38
C LYS A 139 5.12 -6.02 12.90
N SER A 140 5.39 -4.73 13.08
CA SER A 140 4.59 -3.65 12.50
C SER A 140 4.91 -3.51 11.02
N LEU A 141 3.90 -3.43 10.17
CA LEU A 141 4.06 -3.30 8.73
C LEU A 141 4.17 -1.83 8.32
N HIS A 142 5.24 -1.49 7.62
CA HIS A 142 5.39 -0.27 6.83
C HIS A 142 5.09 -0.61 5.36
N VAL A 143 4.16 0.10 4.71
CA VAL A 143 3.99 0.02 3.26
C VAL A 143 4.49 1.31 2.62
N SER A 144 5.58 1.26 1.85
CA SER A 144 6.00 2.38 1.01
C SER A 144 5.41 2.16 -0.37
N PHE A 145 4.50 3.04 -0.80
CA PHE A 145 3.78 2.90 -2.07
C PHE A 145 4.19 4.03 -3.01
N ASP A 146 4.97 3.67 -4.03
CA ASP A 146 5.24 4.53 -5.17
C ASP A 146 4.03 4.55 -6.11
N ILE A 147 3.56 5.74 -6.48
CA ILE A 147 2.43 5.84 -7.40
C ILE A 147 2.79 5.27 -8.79
N ASP A 148 4.07 5.24 -9.15
CA ASP A 148 4.56 4.66 -10.39
C ASP A 148 4.55 3.12 -10.39
N ALA A 149 4.24 2.47 -9.26
CA ALA A 149 3.94 1.05 -9.23
C ALA A 149 2.72 0.70 -10.09
N LEU A 150 1.77 1.64 -10.20
CA LEU A 150 0.64 1.53 -11.11
C LEU A 150 1.06 1.73 -12.56
N ASP A 151 0.26 1.21 -13.50
CA ASP A 151 0.47 1.48 -14.91
C ASP A 151 0.35 2.98 -15.22
N THR A 152 1.09 3.45 -16.21
CA THR A 152 1.04 4.84 -16.68
C THR A 152 -0.37 5.29 -17.08
N LEU A 153 -1.27 4.36 -17.45
CA LEU A 153 -2.68 4.65 -17.72
C LEU A 153 -3.48 5.01 -16.46
N GLU A 154 -3.08 4.48 -15.30
CA GLU A 154 -3.74 4.68 -14.01
C GLU A 154 -3.09 5.84 -13.21
N ALA A 155 -1.78 6.04 -13.38
CA ALA A 155 -1.01 7.08 -12.70
C ALA A 155 0.01 7.77 -13.63
N PRO A 156 -0.45 8.60 -14.59
CA PRO A 156 0.42 9.26 -15.55
C PRO A 156 1.33 10.37 -14.98
N CYS A 157 1.00 10.93 -13.81
CA CYS A 157 1.69 12.11 -13.26
C CYS A 157 2.77 11.74 -12.23
N THR A 158 3.82 11.06 -12.69
CA THR A 158 5.00 10.65 -11.91
C THR A 158 6.28 10.83 -12.73
N GLY A 159 7.42 10.99 -12.06
CA GLY A 159 8.71 11.31 -12.69
C GLY A 159 9.31 10.17 -13.53
N THR A 160 9.09 8.92 -13.11
CA THR A 160 9.74 7.71 -13.63
C THR A 160 8.73 6.69 -14.13
N SER A 161 7.68 7.13 -14.84
CA SER A 161 6.60 6.22 -15.25
C SER A 161 7.08 5.06 -16.14
N VAL A 162 6.75 3.82 -15.77
CA VAL A 162 7.04 2.61 -16.57
C VAL A 162 5.73 1.92 -16.97
N ARG A 163 5.53 1.66 -18.27
CA ARG A 163 4.35 0.94 -18.78
C ARG A 163 4.36 -0.54 -18.39
N GLY A 164 3.18 -1.17 -18.42
CA GLY A 164 3.00 -2.56 -18.00
C GLY A 164 2.94 -2.70 -16.47
N GLY A 165 2.43 -1.66 -15.78
CA GLY A 165 2.30 -1.66 -14.33
C GLY A 165 0.99 -2.26 -13.85
N MET A 166 0.76 -2.17 -12.53
CA MET A 166 -0.46 -2.67 -11.93
C MET A 166 -1.68 -1.81 -12.31
N THR A 167 -2.83 -2.46 -12.44
CA THR A 167 -4.12 -1.76 -12.48
C THR A 167 -4.43 -1.14 -11.12
N LEU A 168 -5.30 -0.12 -11.09
CA LEU A 168 -5.75 0.47 -9.81
C LEU A 168 -6.42 -0.58 -8.91
N ARG A 169 -7.10 -1.58 -9.50
CA ARG A 169 -7.75 -2.67 -8.77
C ARG A 169 -6.75 -3.51 -7.98
N GLU A 170 -5.56 -3.73 -8.52
CA GLU A 170 -4.48 -4.50 -7.90
C GLU A 170 -3.81 -3.69 -6.79
N GLY A 171 -3.47 -2.43 -7.04
CA GLY A 171 -2.93 -1.53 -6.00
C GLY A 171 -3.85 -1.37 -4.80
N VAL A 172 -5.16 -1.16 -5.03
CA VAL A 172 -6.17 -1.14 -3.96
C VAL A 172 -6.24 -2.48 -3.22
N HIS A 173 -6.13 -3.60 -3.93
CA HIS A 173 -6.19 -4.93 -3.32
C HIS A 173 -5.01 -5.21 -2.39
N ILE A 174 -3.80 -4.76 -2.75
CA ILE A 174 -2.62 -4.83 -1.87
C ILE A 174 -2.94 -4.15 -0.54
N MET A 175 -3.44 -2.91 -0.58
CA MET A 175 -3.72 -2.13 0.63
C MET A 175 -4.88 -2.68 1.45
N GLU A 176 -5.90 -3.26 0.81
CA GLU A 176 -6.97 -3.96 1.51
C GLU A 176 -6.44 -5.21 2.26
N ILE A 177 -5.53 -5.99 1.65
CA ILE A 177 -4.87 -7.12 2.33
C ILE A 177 -4.01 -6.60 3.48
N ALA A 178 -3.14 -5.63 3.23
CA ALA A 178 -2.26 -5.04 4.23
C ALA A 178 -3.06 -4.49 5.42
N HIS A 179 -4.18 -3.79 5.19
CA HIS A 179 -5.07 -3.32 6.24
C HIS A 179 -5.66 -4.47 7.06
N ARG A 180 -6.18 -5.52 6.39
CA ARG A 180 -6.82 -6.67 7.04
C ARG A 180 -5.89 -7.48 7.93
N THR A 181 -4.57 -7.43 7.71
CA THR A 181 -3.60 -8.08 8.61
C THR A 181 -3.65 -7.53 10.04
N GLY A 182 -4.07 -6.26 10.21
CA GLY A 182 -3.94 -5.55 11.48
C GLY A 182 -2.51 -5.10 11.80
N TRP A 183 -1.52 -5.42 10.95
CA TRP A 183 -0.11 -5.08 11.17
C TRP A 183 0.24 -3.68 10.68
N LEU A 184 -0.56 -3.12 9.78
CA LEU A 184 -0.27 -1.85 9.11
C LEU A 184 -0.13 -0.69 10.12
N GLY A 185 1.10 -0.21 10.28
CA GLY A 185 1.48 0.87 11.19
C GLY A 185 1.82 2.19 10.50
N ALA A 186 2.36 2.13 9.29
CA ALA A 186 2.70 3.31 8.50
C ALA A 186 2.50 3.06 7.00
N VAL A 187 2.16 4.13 6.28
CA VAL A 187 2.03 4.15 4.82
C VAL A 187 2.71 5.39 4.29
N ASP A 188 3.53 5.23 3.26
CA ASP A 188 4.00 6.33 2.43
C ASP A 188 3.29 6.27 1.07
N MET A 189 2.90 7.43 0.54
CA MET A 189 2.39 7.60 -0.82
C MET A 189 3.23 8.68 -1.50
N VAL A 190 4.03 8.30 -2.50
CA VAL A 190 5.15 9.11 -3.03
C VAL A 190 5.08 9.28 -4.55
N GLU A 191 6.00 10.09 -5.09
CA GLU A 191 6.25 10.34 -6.52
C GLU A 191 5.08 10.92 -7.33
N ILE A 192 4.04 11.41 -6.65
CA ILE A 192 2.98 12.17 -7.31
C ILE A 192 3.53 13.54 -7.68
N ASN A 193 3.61 13.82 -8.98
CA ASN A 193 4.06 15.11 -9.50
C ASN A 193 2.96 15.78 -10.35
N PRO A 194 2.11 16.64 -9.74
CA PRO A 194 1.02 17.33 -10.45
C PRO A 194 1.49 18.34 -11.51
N ARG A 195 2.80 18.63 -11.59
CA ARG A 195 3.36 19.48 -12.65
C ARG A 195 3.58 18.72 -13.96
N LEU A 196 3.52 17.39 -13.92
CA LEU A 196 3.58 16.55 -15.10
C LEU A 196 2.17 16.27 -15.63
N GLY A 197 2.02 16.20 -16.95
CA GLY A 197 0.75 15.90 -17.60
C GLY A 197 -0.26 17.06 -17.64
N ASN A 198 -1.45 16.76 -18.15
CA ASN A 198 -2.57 17.70 -18.23
C ASN A 198 -3.53 17.55 -17.03
N ILE A 199 -4.51 18.46 -16.92
CA ILE A 199 -5.47 18.51 -15.80
C ILE A 199 -6.20 17.17 -15.58
N LEU A 200 -6.55 16.47 -16.66
CA LEU A 200 -7.24 15.17 -16.55
C LEU A 200 -6.30 14.10 -15.99
N GLN A 201 -5.06 14.04 -16.47
CA GLN A 201 -4.04 13.11 -15.98
C GLN A 201 -3.70 13.34 -14.51
N VAL A 202 -3.61 14.60 -14.09
CA VAL A 202 -3.40 14.97 -12.68
C VAL A 202 -4.57 14.45 -11.84
N LYS A 203 -5.81 14.70 -12.29
CA LYS A 203 -7.00 14.20 -11.61
C LYS A 203 -7.00 12.68 -11.50
N THR A 204 -6.70 11.96 -12.58
CA THR A 204 -6.60 10.49 -12.60
C THR A 204 -5.59 9.98 -11.57
N THR A 205 -4.37 10.54 -11.55
CA THR A 205 -3.31 10.14 -10.62
C THR A 205 -3.70 10.40 -9.16
N LEU A 206 -4.32 11.57 -8.87
CA LEU A 206 -4.79 11.90 -7.53
C LEU A 206 -5.95 11.03 -7.06
N GLU A 207 -6.87 10.66 -7.96
CA GLU A 207 -7.95 9.72 -7.68
C GLU A 207 -7.40 8.32 -7.36
N ALA A 208 -6.43 7.84 -8.15
CA ALA A 208 -5.76 6.57 -7.91
C ALA A 208 -5.08 6.53 -6.52
N ALA A 209 -4.26 7.54 -6.20
CA ALA A 209 -3.62 7.69 -4.90
C ALA A 209 -4.65 7.74 -3.76
N THR A 210 -5.74 8.48 -3.93
CA THR A 210 -6.82 8.58 -2.94
C THR A 210 -7.48 7.23 -2.68
N HIS A 211 -7.71 6.43 -3.71
CA HIS A 211 -8.30 5.09 -3.56
C HIS A 211 -7.35 4.13 -2.83
N ILE A 212 -6.05 4.17 -3.12
CA ILE A 212 -5.02 3.38 -2.44
C ILE A 212 -4.95 3.77 -0.95
N ILE A 213 -4.87 5.05 -0.65
CA ILE A 213 -4.86 5.56 0.74
C ILE A 213 -6.13 5.13 1.47
N LYS A 214 -7.31 5.33 0.88
CA LYS A 214 -8.58 4.92 1.51
C LYS A 214 -8.59 3.44 1.88
N ALA A 215 -8.13 2.56 0.99
CA ALA A 215 -8.04 1.13 1.24
C ALA A 215 -7.11 0.80 2.42
N ALA A 216 -5.97 1.48 2.53
CA ALA A 216 -5.04 1.34 3.65
C ALA A 216 -5.68 1.69 5.01
N PHE A 217 -6.62 2.64 5.02
CA PHE A 217 -7.32 3.09 6.22
C PHE A 217 -8.71 2.46 6.41
N GLY A 218 -8.97 1.34 5.72
CA GLY A 218 -10.12 0.47 6.01
C GLY A 218 -11.34 0.73 5.15
N PHE A 219 -11.22 1.54 4.10
CA PHE A 219 -12.23 1.52 3.04
C PHE A 219 -12.33 0.10 2.44
N SER A 220 -13.55 -0.37 2.23
CA SER A 220 -13.85 -1.67 1.63
C SER A 220 -14.69 -1.45 0.39
N ARG A 221 -14.27 -2.01 -0.74
CA ARG A 221 -15.06 -2.00 -1.98
C ARG A 221 -16.39 -2.75 -1.84
N SER A 222 -16.49 -3.67 -0.88
CA SER A 222 -17.74 -4.37 -0.53
C SER A 222 -18.70 -3.55 0.32
N GLY A 223 -18.31 -2.32 0.72
CA GLY A 223 -19.06 -1.49 1.66
C GLY A 223 -18.83 -1.86 3.12
N HIS A 224 -19.47 -1.10 4.02
CA HIS A 224 -19.44 -1.33 5.46
C HIS A 224 -20.85 -1.46 6.01
N VAL A 225 -21.04 -2.38 6.95
CA VAL A 225 -22.26 -2.43 7.74
C VAL A 225 -22.28 -1.20 8.66
N PRO A 226 -23.41 -0.47 8.76
CA PRO A 226 -23.53 0.65 9.69
C PRO A 226 -23.22 0.21 11.13
N GLN A 227 -22.40 0.99 11.83
CA GLN A 227 -22.14 0.74 13.24
C GLN A 227 -23.40 1.07 14.06
N HIS A 228 -23.68 0.26 15.08
CA HIS A 228 -24.78 0.45 16.02
C HIS A 228 -26.20 0.34 15.41
N ILE A 229 -26.36 -0.29 14.24
CA ILE A 229 -27.67 -0.62 13.66
C ILE A 229 -27.81 -2.14 13.58
N GLU A 230 -28.56 -2.73 14.50
CA GLU A 230 -28.85 -4.18 14.51
C GLU A 230 -30.09 -4.55 13.68
N LYS A 231 -30.96 -3.56 13.42
CA LYS A 231 -32.23 -3.74 12.74
C LYS A 231 -32.37 -2.71 11.64
N LEU A 232 -32.84 -3.14 10.48
CA LEU A 232 -33.20 -2.23 9.41
C LEU A 232 -34.31 -1.28 9.90
N PRO A 233 -34.26 0.02 9.50
CA PRO A 233 -35.39 0.92 9.71
C PRO A 233 -36.69 0.28 9.20
N GLY A 234 -37.76 0.33 10.00
CA GLY A 234 -39.02 -0.35 9.69
C GLY A 234 -39.09 -1.81 10.16
N TYR A 235 -38.16 -2.29 10.98
CA TYR A 235 -38.33 -3.56 11.70
C TYR A 235 -39.50 -3.48 12.68
N TYR A 236 -40.58 -4.19 12.39
CA TYR A 236 -41.68 -4.43 13.31
C TYR A 236 -41.42 -5.73 14.06
N ALA A 237 -41.39 -5.68 15.40
CA ALA A 237 -41.30 -6.91 16.20
C ALA A 237 -42.53 -7.80 15.89
N PRO A 238 -42.34 -9.12 15.73
CA PRO A 238 -43.47 -10.01 15.56
C PRO A 238 -44.41 -9.87 16.76
N ILE A 239 -45.70 -9.69 16.48
CA ILE A 239 -46.72 -9.66 17.53
C ILE A 239 -46.89 -11.10 18.00
N LEU A 240 -46.35 -11.40 19.18
CA LEU A 240 -46.64 -12.65 19.87
C LEU A 240 -48.05 -12.55 20.43
N ILE A 241 -49.01 -13.15 19.72
CA ILE A 241 -50.35 -13.42 20.24
C ILE A 241 -50.28 -14.81 20.85
N GLU A 242 -50.60 -14.93 22.14
CA GLU A 242 -50.69 -16.23 22.83
C GLU A 242 -51.49 -17.23 21.97
N ASP A 243 -50.81 -18.30 21.56
CA ASP A 243 -51.31 -19.54 20.95
C ASP A 243 -52.27 -19.49 19.75
N LYS A 244 -52.35 -18.40 18.96
CA LYS A 244 -53.00 -18.45 17.63
C LYS A 244 -52.29 -17.57 16.60
N ILE A 245 -51.85 -18.20 15.50
CA ILE A 245 -51.42 -17.51 14.28
C ILE A 245 -52.63 -16.75 13.73
N VAL A 246 -52.70 -15.43 13.97
CA VAL A 246 -53.62 -14.54 13.27
C VAL A 246 -52.90 -14.03 12.02
N LYS A 247 -53.34 -14.47 10.84
CA LYS A 247 -52.97 -13.82 9.57
C LYS A 247 -53.47 -12.37 9.64
N ARG A 248 -52.56 -11.39 9.50
CA ARG A 248 -52.98 -10.00 9.28
C ARG A 248 -53.28 -9.78 7.81
N GLU A 249 -54.39 -9.11 7.56
CA GLU A 249 -54.82 -8.68 6.23
C GLU A 249 -53.75 -7.80 5.57
N GLU A 250 -53.61 -7.98 4.25
CA GLU A 250 -52.63 -7.27 3.42
C GLU A 250 -52.86 -5.75 3.49
N PRO A 251 -51.79 -4.94 3.43
CA PRO A 251 -51.93 -3.50 3.34
C PRO A 251 -52.60 -3.12 2.02
N VAL A 252 -53.58 -2.22 2.12
CA VAL A 252 -54.27 -1.60 0.98
C VAL A 252 -53.25 -1.03 -0.01
N ALA A 253 -53.42 -1.40 -1.28
CA ALA A 253 -52.53 -1.00 -2.37
C ALA A 253 -52.32 0.52 -2.42
N VAL A 254 -51.05 0.93 -2.49
CA VAL A 254 -50.67 2.31 -2.82
C VAL A 254 -50.90 2.51 -4.33
N PRO A 255 -51.67 3.52 -4.78
CA PRO A 255 -51.89 3.77 -6.19
C PRO A 255 -50.55 4.08 -6.90
N PRO A 256 -50.35 3.62 -8.14
CA PRO A 256 -49.11 3.88 -8.87
C PRO A 256 -48.93 5.38 -9.13
N LEU A 257 -47.70 5.86 -8.89
CA LEU A 257 -47.24 7.17 -9.32
C LEU A 257 -47.37 7.28 -10.85
N LEU A 258 -48.10 8.30 -11.30
CA LEU A 258 -48.19 8.71 -12.70
C LEU A 258 -46.77 8.89 -13.27
N LYS A 259 -46.47 8.20 -14.36
CA LYS A 259 -45.31 8.52 -15.19
C LYS A 259 -45.60 9.84 -15.91
N GLU A 260 -44.80 10.86 -15.63
CA GLU A 260 -44.76 12.07 -16.45
C GLU A 260 -44.27 11.72 -17.87
N SER A 261 -44.92 12.39 -18.82
CA SER A 261 -44.79 12.28 -20.28
C SER A 261 -43.47 12.80 -20.82
#